data_AF-A0A5C5CUU5-F1
#
_entry.id   AF-A0A5C5CUU5-F1
#
_cell.length_a   1.000
_cell.length_b   1.000
_cell.length_c   1.000
_cell.angle_alpha   90.00
_cell.angle_beta   90.00
_cell.angle_gamma   90.00
#
_symmetry.space_group_name_H-M   'P 1'
#
loop_
_entity.id
_entity.type
_entity.pdbx_description
1 polymer ?
#
loop_
_entity_poly.entity_id
_entity_poly.type
_entity_poly.pdbx_seq_one_letter_code
_entity_poly.pdbx_strand_id
1 'polypeptide(L)'
;MQRLIDMSTSELVSLARNYASSITEIGIYSEMVKELATRLSANTTAVIQAIKEHDELNLEHVSAMQTIGQIMELVGTSDVDSISGQVTGLKASGLESAAHRLGDFAKQYGPAKAELLKAAGRKLLEEAAQLRKEAK
;
A
#
# COMPACT_ATOMS: atom_id res chain seq x y z
N MET A 1 4.47 -4.17 -60.99
CA MET A 1 3.41 -3.34 -60.39
C MET A 1 2.58 -2.75 -61.52
N GLN A 2 1.34 -3.20 -61.69
CA GLN A 2 0.40 -2.65 -62.67
C GLN A 2 -0.10 -1.29 -62.15
N ARG A 3 -0.17 -0.26 -62.99
CA ARG A 3 -0.59 1.07 -62.53
C ARG A 3 -2.10 1.04 -62.29
N LEU A 4 -2.58 1.69 -61.23
CA LEU A 4 -4.01 1.78 -60.87
C LEU A 4 -4.91 2.27 -62.03
N ILE A 5 -4.34 3.03 -62.96
CA ILE A 5 -4.97 3.57 -64.18
C ILE A 5 -5.25 2.52 -65.26
N ASP A 6 -4.60 1.36 -65.19
CA ASP A 6 -4.73 0.27 -66.16
C ASP A 6 -5.70 -0.84 -65.66
N MET A 7 -6.29 -0.68 -64.47
CA MET A 7 -7.22 -1.64 -63.86
C MET A 7 -8.65 -1.41 -64.35
N SER A 8 -9.38 -2.49 -64.62
CA SER A 8 -10.81 -2.39 -64.89
C SER A 8 -11.58 -1.91 -63.65
N THR A 9 -12.75 -1.30 -63.86
CA THR A 9 -13.57 -0.77 -62.75
C THR A 9 -13.94 -1.85 -61.72
N SER A 10 -14.16 -3.09 -62.16
CA SER A 10 -14.42 -4.22 -61.25
C SER A 10 -13.21 -4.59 -60.39
N GLU A 11 -12.00 -4.52 -60.93
CA GLU A 11 -10.78 -4.80 -60.18
C GLU A 11 -10.49 -3.68 -59.16
N LEU A 12 -10.73 -2.41 -59.53
CA LEU A 12 -10.62 -1.28 -58.61
C LEU A 12 -11.59 -1.38 -57.44
N VAL A 13 -12.85 -1.80 -57.69
CA VAL A 13 -13.85 -1.99 -56.64
C VAL A 13 -13.46 -3.13 -55.70
N SER A 14 -12.98 -4.27 -56.22
CA SER A 14 -12.49 -5.37 -55.38
C SER A 14 -11.26 -4.96 -54.57
N LEU A 15 -10.32 -4.24 -55.17
CA LEU A 15 -9.13 -3.73 -54.48
C LEU A 15 -9.52 -2.75 -53.36
N ALA A 16 -10.40 -1.78 -53.63
CA ALA A 16 -10.88 -0.83 -52.63
C ALA A 16 -11.64 -1.52 -51.49
N ARG A 17 -12.45 -2.53 -51.79
CA ARG A 17 -13.20 -3.31 -50.79
C ARG A 17 -12.27 -4.13 -49.89
N ASN A 18 -11.21 -4.72 -50.45
CA ASN A 18 -10.18 -5.41 -49.68
C ASN A 18 -9.38 -4.45 -48.80
N TYR A 19 -8.97 -3.28 -49.31
CA TYR A 19 -8.29 -2.26 -48.51
C TYR A 19 -9.19 -1.69 -47.39
N ALA A 20 -10.48 -1.46 -47.66
CA ALA A 20 -11.43 -1.02 -46.65
C ALA A 20 -11.59 -2.06 -45.52
N SER A 21 -11.62 -3.36 -45.85
CA SER A 21 -11.62 -4.44 -44.85
C SER A 21 -10.34 -4.43 -44.00
N SER A 22 -9.17 -4.31 -44.63
CA SER A 22 -7.87 -4.28 -43.94
C SER A 22 -7.72 -3.05 -43.03
N ILE A 23 -8.20 -1.87 -43.44
CA ILE A 23 -8.22 -0.67 -42.60
C ILE A 23 -9.14 -0.86 -41.39
N THR A 24 -10.30 -1.48 -41.59
CA THR A 24 -11.24 -1.78 -40.49
C THR A 24 -10.63 -2.75 -39.49
N GLU A 25 -9.96 -3.81 -39.97
CA GLU A 25 -9.22 -4.76 -39.13
C GLU A 25 -8.11 -4.08 -38.33
N ILE A 26 -7.30 -3.20 -38.96
CA ILE A 26 -6.28 -2.42 -38.25
C ILE A 26 -6.89 -1.55 -37.15
N GLY A 27 -8.05 -0.93 -37.41
CA GLY A 27 -8.80 -0.17 -36.42
C GLY A 27 -9.21 -1.02 -35.21
N ILE A 28 -9.75 -2.22 -35.45
CA ILE A 28 -10.13 -3.17 -34.40
C ILE A 28 -8.92 -3.60 -33.59
N TYR A 29 -7.80 -3.96 -34.24
CA TYR A 29 -6.56 -4.31 -33.55
C TYR A 29 -6.03 -3.16 -32.69
N SER A 30 -6.10 -1.92 -33.16
CA SER A 30 -5.67 -0.74 -32.39
C SER A 30 -6.50 -0.57 -31.12
N GLU A 31 -7.82 -0.70 -31.21
CA GLU A 31 -8.70 -0.61 -30.04
C GLU A 31 -8.49 -1.78 -29.06
N MET A 32 -8.28 -3.00 -29.57
CA MET A 32 -7.93 -4.15 -28.73
C MET A 32 -6.62 -3.94 -27.98
N VAL A 33 -5.58 -3.40 -28.63
CA VAL A 33 -4.29 -3.12 -27.99
C VAL A 33 -4.42 -2.03 -26.92
N LYS A 34 -5.22 -0.98 -27.17
CA LYS A 34 -5.50 0.05 -26.15
C LYS A 34 -6.22 -0.54 -24.95
N GLU A 35 -7.25 -1.35 -25.16
CA GLU A 35 -7.98 -2.03 -24.09
C GLU A 35 -7.06 -2.98 -23.30
N LEU A 36 -6.20 -3.72 -23.99
CA LEU A 36 -5.24 -4.62 -23.34
C LEU A 36 -4.22 -3.85 -22.49
N ALA A 37 -3.73 -2.71 -23.00
CA ALA A 37 -2.83 -1.83 -22.26
C ALA A 37 -3.50 -1.23 -21.01
N THR A 38 -4.76 -0.80 -21.12
CA THR A 38 -5.55 -0.31 -19.98
C THR A 38 -5.71 -1.40 -18.91
N ARG A 39 -6.09 -2.62 -19.30
CA ARG A 39 -6.25 -3.75 -18.37
C ARG A 39 -4.93 -4.14 -17.72
N LEU A 40 -3.84 -4.16 -18.48
CA LEU A 40 -2.53 -4.48 -17.95
C LEU A 40 -2.10 -3.44 -16.91
N SER A 41 -2.29 -2.15 -17.20
CA SER A 41 -2.00 -1.07 -16.25
C SER A 41 -2.82 -1.20 -14.97
N ALA A 42 -4.13 -1.48 -15.07
CA ALA A 42 -4.99 -1.67 -13.91
C ALA A 42 -4.54 -2.86 -13.05
N ASN A 43 -4.18 -3.98 -13.69
CA ASN A 43 -3.66 -5.16 -13.00
C ASN A 43 -2.32 -4.87 -12.31
N THR A 44 -1.40 -4.13 -12.95
CA THR A 44 -0.14 -3.71 -12.33
C THR A 44 -0.39 -2.87 -11.08
N THR A 45 -1.33 -1.92 -11.13
CA THR A 45 -1.71 -1.12 -9.95
C THR A 45 -2.28 -2.00 -8.83
N ALA A 46 -3.16 -2.95 -9.15
CA ALA A 46 -3.73 -3.87 -8.17
C ALA A 46 -2.67 -4.76 -7.51
N VAL A 47 -1.71 -5.28 -8.28
CA VAL A 47 -0.59 -6.09 -7.75
C VAL A 47 0.30 -5.25 -6.83
N ILE A 48 0.64 -4.01 -7.21
CA ILE A 48 1.43 -3.11 -6.35
C ILE A 48 0.71 -2.85 -5.03
N GLN A 49 -0.60 -2.64 -5.06
CA GLN A 49 -1.40 -2.42 -3.85
C GLN A 49 -1.43 -3.66 -2.96
N ALA A 50 -1.64 -4.84 -3.54
CA ALA A 50 -1.63 -6.10 -2.79
C ALA A 50 -0.26 -6.39 -2.13
N ILE A 51 0.86 -6.03 -2.80
CA ILE A 51 2.20 -6.14 -2.22
C ILE A 51 2.35 -5.22 -1.00
N LYS A 52 1.87 -3.96 -1.09
CA LYS A 52 1.92 -3.03 0.04
C LYS A 52 1.12 -3.54 1.24
N GLU A 53 -0.09 -4.03 1.01
CA GLU A 53 -0.94 -4.60 2.07
C GLU A 53 -0.28 -5.83 2.71
N HIS A 54 0.35 -6.69 1.91
CA HIS A 54 1.12 -7.83 2.40
C HIS A 54 2.32 -7.40 3.27
N ASP A 55 3.06 -6.36 2.87
CA ASP A 55 4.20 -5.85 3.63
C ASP A 55 3.76 -5.19 4.95
N GLU A 56 2.63 -4.47 4.96
CA GLU A 56 2.02 -3.94 6.17
C GLU A 56 1.62 -5.07 7.14
N LEU A 57 0.95 -6.11 6.64
CA LEU A 57 0.59 -7.28 7.45
C LEU A 57 1.81 -8.02 8.00
N ASN A 58 2.88 -8.14 7.22
CA ASN A 58 4.13 -8.74 7.71
C ASN A 58 4.77 -7.91 8.82
N LEU A 59 4.72 -6.58 8.71
CA LEU A 59 5.25 -5.70 9.75
C LEU A 59 4.43 -5.79 11.04
N GLU A 60 3.11 -5.89 10.94
CA GLU A 60 2.22 -6.19 12.07
C GLU A 60 2.52 -7.57 12.68
N HIS A 61 2.72 -8.59 11.85
CA HIS A 61 3.05 -9.93 12.31
C HIS A 61 4.37 -9.98 13.08
N VAL A 62 5.42 -9.31 12.58
CA VAL A 62 6.71 -9.19 13.26
C VAL A 62 6.55 -8.46 14.60
N SER A 63 5.78 -7.36 14.64
CA SER A 63 5.48 -6.63 15.87
C SER A 63 4.73 -7.48 16.90
N ALA A 64 3.76 -8.28 16.44
CA ALA A 64 3.01 -9.20 17.30
C ALA A 64 3.92 -10.31 17.84
N MET A 65 4.79 -10.88 17.01
CA MET A 65 5.78 -11.88 17.42
C MET A 65 6.77 -11.33 18.45
N GLN A 66 7.23 -10.09 18.30
CA GLN A 66 8.07 -9.43 19.31
C GLN A 66 7.32 -9.24 20.63
N THR A 67 6.06 -8.84 20.57
CA THR A 67 5.21 -8.66 21.76
C THR A 67 4.98 -10.00 22.48
N ILE A 68 4.72 -11.08 21.73
CA ILE A 68 4.57 -12.43 22.27
C ILE A 68 5.88 -12.91 22.91
N GLY A 69 7.02 -12.68 22.26
CA GLY A 69 8.33 -13.01 22.80
C GLY A 69 8.61 -12.30 24.12
N GLN A 70 8.29 -11.00 24.19
CA GLN A 70 8.40 -10.23 25.43
C GLN A 70 7.49 -10.80 26.52
N ILE A 71 6.21 -11.08 26.22
CA ILE A 71 5.27 -11.68 27.18
C ILE A 71 5.78 -13.04 27.68
N MET A 72 6.31 -13.88 26.80
CA MET A 72 6.87 -15.18 27.18
C MET A 72 8.09 -15.06 28.11
N GLU A 73 8.96 -14.07 27.88
CA GLU A 73 10.06 -13.76 28.82
C GLU A 73 9.52 -13.29 30.17
N LEU A 74 8.47 -12.46 30.20
CA LEU A 74 7.85 -12.01 31.46
C LEU A 74 7.25 -13.17 32.26
N VAL A 75 6.48 -14.03 31.58
CA VAL A 75 5.80 -15.16 32.20
C VAL A 75 6.79 -16.27 32.60
N GLY A 76 7.87 -16.43 31.83
CA GLY A 76 8.88 -17.46 32.07
C GLY A 76 9.88 -17.12 33.18
N THR A 77 9.96 -15.87 33.66
CA THR A 77 11.07 -15.45 34.54
C THR A 77 10.76 -15.12 35.99
N SER A 78 9.56 -14.72 36.47
CA SER A 78 9.38 -14.40 37.92
C SER A 78 7.95 -14.13 38.43
N ASP A 79 7.83 -14.09 39.77
CA ASP A 79 6.69 -13.71 40.62
C ASP A 79 5.80 -12.58 40.09
N VAL A 80 4.51 -12.65 40.41
CA VAL A 80 3.41 -11.82 39.89
C VAL A 80 3.68 -10.30 39.95
N ASP A 81 4.44 -9.82 40.94
CA ASP A 81 4.80 -8.39 41.07
C ASP A 81 5.82 -7.94 40.00
N SER A 82 6.74 -8.82 39.59
CA SER A 82 7.68 -8.55 38.48
C SER A 82 6.94 -8.45 37.15
N ILE A 83 5.95 -9.32 36.93
CA ILE A 83 5.13 -9.32 35.72
C ILE A 83 4.34 -8.00 35.61
N SER A 84 3.79 -7.51 36.72
CA SER A 84 3.05 -6.24 36.74
C SER A 84 3.90 -5.04 36.31
N GLY A 85 5.11 -4.91 36.87
CA GLY A 85 6.06 -3.85 36.50
C GLY A 85 6.52 -3.95 35.04
N GLN A 86 6.80 -5.16 34.57
CA GLN A 86 7.25 -5.40 33.20
C GLN A 86 6.14 -5.20 32.16
N VAL A 87 4.89 -5.60 32.44
CA VAL A 87 3.72 -5.31 31.59
C VAL A 87 3.47 -3.80 31.52
N THR A 88 3.67 -3.08 32.61
CA THR A 88 3.55 -1.62 32.66
C THR A 88 4.64 -0.95 31.81
N GLY A 89 5.87 -1.47 31.83
CA GLY A 89 6.96 -1.05 30.95
C GLY A 89 6.68 -1.32 29.46
N LEU A 90 6.05 -2.45 29.13
CA LEU A 90 5.63 -2.75 27.76
C LEU A 90 4.54 -1.80 27.26
N LYS A 91 3.55 -1.49 28.10
CA LYS A 91 2.51 -0.49 27.76
C LYS A 91 3.12 0.88 27.49
N ALA A 92 4.06 1.33 28.33
CA ALA A 92 4.76 2.59 28.12
C ALA A 92 5.53 2.61 26.78
N SER A 93 6.25 1.52 26.47
CA SER A 93 7.01 1.40 25.21
C SER A 93 6.10 1.39 23.96
N GLY A 94 4.91 0.77 24.07
CA GLY A 94 3.89 0.80 23.01
C GLY A 94 3.34 2.20 22.76
N LEU A 95 3.06 2.97 23.83
CA LEU A 95 2.60 4.35 23.74
C LEU A 95 3.67 5.29 23.14
N GLU A 96 4.94 5.10 23.50
CA GLU A 96 6.07 5.84 22.90
C GLU A 96 6.20 5.57 21.39
N SER A 97 6.05 4.31 20.98
CA SER A 97 6.07 3.93 19.55
C SER A 97 4.88 4.54 18.79
N ALA A 98 3.68 4.53 19.38
CA ALA A 98 2.50 5.15 18.79
C ALA A 98 2.65 6.68 18.66
N ALA A 99 3.25 7.33 19.65
CA ALA A 99 3.56 8.76 19.60
C ALA A 99 4.55 9.11 18.48
N HIS A 100 5.60 8.29 18.29
CA HIS A 100 6.54 8.46 17.20
C HIS A 100 5.87 8.30 15.83
N ARG A 101 5.02 7.29 15.66
CA ARG A 101 4.24 7.09 14.42
C ARG A 101 3.33 8.28 14.14
N LEU A 102 2.63 8.83 15.14
CA LEU A 102 1.82 10.05 14.98
C LEU A 102 2.66 11.25 14.55
N GLY A 103 3.87 11.38 15.09
CA GLY A 103 4.83 12.41 14.68
C GLY A 103 5.26 12.28 13.22
N ASP A 104 5.46 11.06 12.74
CA ASP A 104 5.78 10.79 11.33
C ASP A 104 4.58 11.01 10.41
N PHE A 105 3.38 10.61 10.83
CA PHE A 105 2.14 10.92 10.11
C PHE A 105 1.90 12.43 10.01
N ALA A 106 2.19 13.19 11.07
CA ALA A 106 2.03 14.64 11.08
C ALA A 106 2.86 15.35 9.99
N LYS A 107 3.99 14.77 9.55
CA LYS A 107 4.82 15.32 8.47
C LYS A 107 4.15 15.25 7.09
N GLN A 108 3.12 14.41 6.94
CA GLN A 108 2.43 14.17 5.67
C GLN A 108 1.16 15.02 5.51
N TYR A 109 0.73 15.72 6.56
CA TYR A 109 -0.51 16.50 6.55
C TYR A 109 -0.27 18.00 6.67
N GLY A 110 -1.25 18.79 6.21
CA GLY A 110 -1.25 20.24 6.36
C GLY A 110 -1.23 20.70 7.84
N PRO A 111 -0.83 21.96 8.10
CA PRO A 111 -0.42 22.43 9.43
C PRO A 111 -1.46 22.22 10.54
N ALA A 112 -2.75 22.41 10.24
CA ALA A 112 -3.82 22.22 11.22
C ALA A 112 -3.97 20.75 11.66
N LYS A 113 -3.86 19.79 10.72
CA LYS A 113 -3.92 18.35 11.03
C LYS A 113 -2.62 17.86 11.65
N ALA A 114 -1.48 18.40 11.22
CA ALA A 114 -0.18 18.10 11.80
C ALA A 114 -0.10 18.49 13.28
N GLU A 115 -0.70 19.61 13.69
CA GLU A 115 -0.73 20.01 15.10
C GLU A 115 -1.66 19.15 15.97
N LEU A 116 -2.78 18.68 15.44
CA LEU A 116 -3.66 17.73 16.14
C LEU A 116 -2.94 16.39 16.39
N LEU A 117 -2.26 15.85 15.39
CA LEU A 117 -1.45 14.63 15.51
C LEU A 117 -0.25 14.86 16.44
N LYS A 118 0.38 16.03 16.34
CA LYS A 118 1.30 16.68 17.30
C LYS A 118 0.86 16.48 18.76
N ALA A 119 -0.31 17.02 19.05
CA ALA A 119 -0.89 17.05 20.38
C ALA A 119 -1.30 15.66 20.89
N ALA A 120 -1.84 14.81 20.01
CA ALA A 120 -2.15 13.43 20.35
C ALA A 120 -0.88 12.64 20.72
N GLY A 121 0.20 12.77 19.93
CA GLY A 121 1.48 12.15 20.23
C GLY A 121 2.07 12.61 21.57
N ARG A 122 1.96 13.91 21.90
CA ARG A 122 2.41 14.44 23.20
C ARG A 122 1.64 13.83 24.38
N LYS A 123 0.32 13.65 24.27
CA LYS A 123 -0.49 13.01 25.32
C LYS A 123 -0.10 11.54 25.54
N LEU A 124 0.17 10.80 24.47
CA LEU A 124 0.64 9.42 24.59
C LEU A 124 2.02 9.33 25.28
N LEU A 125 2.91 10.30 25.04
CA LEU A 125 4.19 10.38 25.74
C LEU A 125 4.03 10.73 27.23
N GLU A 126 3.10 11.61 27.57
CA GLU A 126 2.77 11.92 28.97
C GLU A 126 2.24 10.69 29.71
N GLU A 127 1.35 9.93 29.07
CA GLU A 127 0.78 8.70 29.63
C GLU A 127 1.84 7.58 29.73
N ALA A 128 2.73 7.44 28.73
CA ALA A 128 3.87 6.54 28.81
C ALA A 128 4.81 6.89 29.98
N ALA A 129 5.10 8.17 30.18
CA ALA A 129 5.95 8.64 31.27
C ALA A 129 5.31 8.41 32.65
N GLN A 130 3.97 8.50 32.75
CA GLN A 130 3.22 8.17 33.95
C GLN A 130 3.35 6.67 34.28
N LEU A 131 3.11 5.80 33.30
CA LEU A 131 3.24 4.35 33.46
C LEU A 131 4.66 3.94 33.88
N ARG A 132 5.71 4.58 33.34
CA ARG A 132 7.09 4.31 33.77
C ARG A 132 7.39 4.71 35.22
N LYS A 133 6.66 5.69 35.77
CA LYS A 133 6.78 6.05 37.20
C LYS A 133 6.08 5.03 38.09
N GLU A 134 4.98 4.45 37.62
CA GLU A 134 4.20 3.43 38.33
C GLU A 134 4.85 2.03 38.25
N ALA A 135 5.71 1.79 37.27
CA ALA A 135 6.47 0.55 37.10
C ALA A 135 7.76 0.46 37.96
N LYS A 136 8.10 1.52 38.72
CA LYS A 136 9.27 1.59 39.63
C LYS A 136 8.83 1.42 41.08
#